data_AF-A0A819X6D1-F1
#
_entry.id   AF-A0A819X6D1-F1
#
_cell.length_a   1.000
_cell.length_b   1.000
_cell.length_c   1.000
_cell.angle_alpha   90.00
_cell.angle_beta   90.00
_cell.angle_gamma   90.00
#
_symmetry.space_group_name_H-M   'P 1'
#
loop_
_entity.id
_entity.type
_entity.pdbx_description
1 polymer ?
#
loop_
_entity_poly.entity_id
_entity_poly.type
_entity_poly.pdbx_seq_one_letter_code
_entity_poly.pdbx_strand_id
1 'polypeptide(L)'
;MRIVLHNLPLLFCLIYPMLFYFFAIVLYSCNGTQWDYTSNLCGFAHCYLLFDKVLGTFDWAFNNGLPMAVNALANLVLIVRVVRQKRRFQQSLTWRQQRRMTVQLLTISSLYIVAWTPCLIVALVQILGYPTFLAQIQTDFFLDLIYVVCLFLPWVYLSFLPQLTKWIKELFHYEQGCKLVSITRIIQFEARL
;
A
#
# COMPACT_ATOMS: atom_id res chain seq x y z
N MET A 1 9.34 -10.42 -29.48
CA MET A 1 7.90 -10.09 -29.34
C MET A 1 7.27 -10.45 -28.00
N ARG A 2 7.59 -11.58 -27.32
CA ARG A 2 7.00 -11.93 -26.01
C ARG A 2 7.18 -10.88 -24.88
N ILE A 3 8.32 -10.19 -24.85
CA ILE A 3 8.60 -9.15 -23.83
C ILE A 3 7.66 -7.96 -23.96
N VAL A 4 7.33 -7.56 -25.20
CA VAL A 4 6.44 -6.42 -25.45
C VAL A 4 5.01 -6.73 -24.98
N LEU A 5 4.50 -7.91 -25.30
CA LEU A 5 3.16 -8.35 -24.86
C LEU A 5 3.05 -8.49 -23.34
N HIS A 6 4.13 -8.86 -22.65
CA HIS A 6 4.13 -8.99 -21.19
C HIS A 6 4.14 -7.64 -20.48
N ASN A 7 4.85 -6.65 -21.02
CA ASN A 7 4.96 -5.32 -20.44
C ASN A 7 3.78 -4.41 -20.78
N LEU A 8 3.04 -4.72 -21.86
CA LEU A 8 1.88 -3.95 -22.32
C LEU A 8 0.82 -3.71 -21.24
N PRO A 9 0.35 -4.70 -20.46
CA PRO A 9 -0.63 -4.45 -19.40
C PRO A 9 -0.09 -3.51 -18.32
N LEU A 10 1.19 -3.63 -17.96
CA LEU A 10 1.82 -2.78 -16.94
C LEU A 10 1.96 -1.33 -17.45
N LEU A 11 2.34 -1.17 -18.72
CA LEU A 11 2.38 0.14 -19.38
C LEU A 11 0.98 0.77 -19.47
N PHE A 12 -0.02 -0.01 -19.83
CA PHE A 12 -1.42 0.45 -19.89
C PHE A 12 -1.89 0.92 -18.52
N CYS A 13 -1.66 0.13 -17.45
CA CYS A 13 -2.01 0.51 -16.08
C CYS A 13 -1.32 1.79 -15.61
N LEU A 14 -0.20 2.18 -16.22
CA LEU A 14 0.54 3.39 -15.86
C LEU A 14 0.12 4.61 -16.70
N ILE A 15 -0.04 4.43 -18.02
CA ILE A 15 -0.40 5.51 -18.94
C ILE A 15 -1.88 5.90 -18.81
N TYR A 16 -2.78 4.92 -18.66
CA TYR A 16 -4.22 5.16 -18.58
C TYR A 16 -4.61 6.15 -17.44
N PRO A 17 -4.23 5.94 -16.16
CA PRO A 17 -4.62 6.86 -15.10
C PRO A 17 -3.98 8.24 -15.27
N MET A 18 -2.73 8.30 -15.76
CA MET A 18 -2.06 9.58 -16.07
C MET A 18 -2.88 10.41 -17.07
N LEU A 19 -3.29 9.79 -18.18
CA LEU A 19 -4.11 10.46 -19.19
C LEU A 19 -5.49 10.82 -18.66
N PHE A 20 -6.16 9.88 -17.98
CA PHE A 20 -7.49 10.10 -17.41
C PHE A 20 -7.50 11.29 -16.44
N TYR A 21 -6.60 11.31 -15.46
CA TYR A 21 -6.52 12.39 -14.49
C TYR A 21 -6.07 13.71 -15.12
N PHE A 22 -5.17 13.67 -16.11
CA PHE A 22 -4.79 14.87 -16.86
C PHE A 22 -6.01 15.50 -17.54
N PHE A 23 -6.81 14.71 -18.26
CA PHE A 23 -8.03 15.22 -18.91
C PHE A 23 -9.08 15.67 -17.89
N ALA A 24 -9.33 14.88 -16.84
CA ALA A 24 -10.31 15.21 -15.82
C ALA A 24 -9.97 16.53 -15.11
N ILE A 25 -8.69 16.79 -14.82
CA ILE A 25 -8.26 18.00 -14.13
C ILE A 25 -8.24 19.21 -15.07
N VAL A 26 -7.72 19.07 -16.30
CA VAL A 26 -7.56 20.19 -17.23
C VAL A 26 -8.89 20.62 -17.84
N LEU A 27 -9.78 19.69 -18.19
CA LEU A 27 -11.05 20.00 -18.84
C LEU A 27 -12.13 20.46 -17.86
N TYR A 28 -12.09 20.00 -16.61
CA TYR A 28 -13.06 20.39 -15.57
C TYR A 28 -12.42 21.33 -14.56
N SER A 29 -12.01 22.51 -15.00
CA SER A 29 -11.46 23.55 -14.11
C SER A 29 -12.55 24.15 -13.19
N CYS A 30 -12.26 24.31 -11.90
CA CYS A 30 -13.13 25.03 -10.97
C CYS A 30 -13.02 26.56 -11.13
N ASN A 31 -14.13 27.27 -10.89
CA ASN A 31 -14.17 28.74 -10.82
C ASN A 31 -13.69 29.33 -9.47
N GLY A 32 -12.96 28.55 -8.65
CA GLY A 32 -12.38 29.00 -7.37
C GLY A 32 -13.37 29.20 -6.19
N THR A 33 -14.68 29.23 -6.43
CA THR A 33 -15.70 29.45 -5.37
C THR A 33 -15.98 28.24 -4.49
N GLN A 34 -15.49 27.06 -4.87
CA GLN A 34 -15.74 25.79 -4.18
C GLN A 34 -14.55 25.34 -3.33
N TRP A 35 -13.52 26.17 -3.21
CA TRP A 35 -12.32 25.82 -2.48
C TRP A 35 -12.55 26.08 -1.00
N ASP A 36 -12.68 25.00 -0.24
CA ASP A 36 -12.71 25.08 1.21
C ASP A 36 -11.28 25.09 1.76
N TYR A 37 -10.83 26.28 2.18
CA TYR A 37 -9.52 26.48 2.81
C TYR A 37 -9.48 26.11 4.29
N THR A 38 -10.62 25.71 4.87
CA THR A 38 -10.71 25.26 6.26
C THR A 38 -10.55 23.75 6.42
N SER A 39 -10.63 23.00 5.31
CA SER A 39 -10.36 21.57 5.31
C SER A 39 -8.86 21.28 5.49
N ASN A 40 -8.54 20.14 6.11
CA ASN A 40 -7.17 19.68 6.30
C ASN A 40 -6.41 19.49 4.98
N LEU A 41 -7.12 19.35 3.87
CA LEU A 41 -6.57 19.19 2.53
C LEU A 41 -7.15 20.23 1.58
N CYS A 42 -6.31 21.19 1.17
CA CYS A 42 -6.67 22.13 0.12
C CYS A 42 -6.93 21.37 -1.20
N GLY A 43 -8.14 21.53 -1.76
CA GLY A 43 -8.50 20.92 -3.04
C GLY A 43 -8.90 19.45 -2.97
N PHE A 44 -9.32 18.97 -1.79
CA PHE A 44 -9.70 17.57 -1.57
C PHE A 44 -10.79 17.05 -2.51
N ALA A 45 -11.82 17.85 -2.75
CA ALA A 45 -12.85 17.53 -3.72
C ALA A 45 -12.43 18.04 -5.09
N HIS A 46 -11.93 17.15 -5.95
CA HIS A 46 -11.70 17.51 -7.35
C HIS A 46 -12.99 18.03 -7.98
N CYS A 47 -12.89 19.07 -8.79
CA CYS A 47 -14.03 19.72 -9.44
C CYS A 47 -14.91 18.73 -10.19
N TYR A 48 -14.30 17.78 -10.91
CA TYR A 48 -15.04 16.78 -11.68
C TYR A 48 -15.87 15.84 -10.78
N LEU A 49 -15.46 15.58 -9.53
CA LEU A 49 -16.22 14.76 -8.57
C LEU A 49 -17.48 15.49 -8.06
N LEU A 50 -17.41 16.82 -7.92
CA LEU A 50 -18.52 17.64 -7.42
C LEU A 50 -19.56 17.94 -8.51
N PHE A 51 -19.10 18.31 -9.70
CA PHE A 51 -19.98 18.75 -10.78
C PHE A 51 -20.52 17.61 -11.64
N ASP A 52 -19.74 16.54 -11.82
CA ASP A 52 -20.09 15.44 -12.70
C ASP A 52 -20.17 14.12 -11.91
N LYS A 53 -21.39 13.83 -11.44
CA LYS A 53 -21.67 12.58 -10.71
C LYS A 53 -21.31 11.33 -11.52
N VAL A 54 -21.41 11.39 -12.85
CA VAL A 54 -21.12 10.24 -13.71
C VAL A 54 -19.62 9.98 -13.72
N LEU A 55 -18.82 11.02 -13.94
CA LEU A 55 -17.36 10.92 -13.90
C LEU A 55 -16.84 10.51 -12.53
N GLY A 56 -17.42 11.07 -11.46
CA GLY A 56 -17.08 10.69 -10.09
C GLY A 56 -17.41 9.23 -9.77
N THR A 57 -18.59 8.76 -10.17
CA THR A 57 -18.96 7.34 -10.00
C THR A 57 -18.04 6.43 -10.82
N PHE A 58 -17.66 6.85 -12.03
CA PHE A 58 -16.75 6.11 -12.90
C PHE A 58 -15.35 5.99 -12.27
N ASP A 59 -14.79 7.09 -11.77
CA ASP A 59 -13.49 7.07 -11.09
C ASP A 59 -13.51 6.17 -9.83
N TRP A 60 -14.55 6.31 -9.02
CA TRP A 60 -14.71 5.49 -7.84
C TRP A 60 -14.87 4.00 -8.17
N ALA A 61 -15.70 3.65 -9.15
CA ALA A 61 -15.99 2.26 -9.48
C ALA A 61 -14.85 1.59 -10.28
N PHE A 62 -14.35 2.24 -11.32
CA PHE A 62 -13.38 1.64 -12.25
C PHE A 62 -11.93 1.90 -11.87
N ASN A 63 -11.59 3.11 -11.43
CA ASN A 63 -10.19 3.41 -11.09
C ASN A 63 -9.85 2.95 -9.66
N ASN A 64 -10.81 2.96 -8.74
CA ASN A 64 -10.58 2.52 -7.36
C ASN A 64 -11.19 1.13 -7.06
N GLY A 65 -12.47 0.94 -7.38
CA GLY A 65 -13.20 -0.28 -7.07
C GLY A 65 -12.68 -1.53 -7.79
N LEU A 66 -12.39 -1.43 -9.09
CA LEU A 66 -11.93 -2.57 -9.88
C LEU A 66 -10.54 -3.08 -9.43
N PRO A 67 -9.50 -2.24 -9.25
CA PRO A 67 -8.24 -2.69 -8.69
C PRO A 67 -8.39 -3.31 -7.30
N MET A 68 -9.27 -2.76 -6.47
CA MET A 68 -9.56 -3.32 -5.15
C MET A 68 -10.18 -4.73 -5.24
N ALA A 69 -11.16 -4.92 -6.11
CA ALA A 69 -11.79 -6.23 -6.34
C ALA A 69 -10.79 -7.25 -6.90
N VAL A 70 -9.96 -6.85 -7.88
CA VAL A 70 -8.89 -7.69 -8.43
C VAL A 70 -7.89 -8.07 -7.35
N ASN A 71 -7.50 -7.12 -6.50
CA ASN A 71 -6.58 -7.38 -5.39
C ASN A 71 -7.21 -8.37 -4.40
N ALA A 72 -8.47 -8.18 -4.00
CA ALA A 72 -9.17 -9.10 -3.09
C ALA A 72 -9.23 -10.54 -3.67
N LEU A 73 -9.60 -10.69 -4.94
CA LEU A 73 -9.61 -11.99 -5.63
C LEU A 73 -8.22 -12.60 -5.71
N ALA A 74 -7.19 -11.81 -6.06
CA ALA A 74 -5.81 -12.28 -6.12
C ALA A 74 -5.34 -12.80 -4.76
N ASN A 75 -5.68 -12.12 -3.66
CA ASN A 75 -5.35 -12.57 -2.31
C ASN A 75 -6.03 -13.88 -1.94
N LEU A 76 -7.32 -14.01 -2.25
CA LEU A 76 -8.05 -15.26 -2.04
C LEU A 76 -7.38 -16.42 -2.79
N VAL A 77 -7.04 -16.21 -4.07
CA VAL A 77 -6.35 -17.20 -4.89
C VAL A 77 -4.96 -17.54 -4.32
N LEU A 78 -4.21 -16.55 -3.83
CA LEU A 78 -2.90 -16.76 -3.20
C LEU A 78 -3.01 -17.61 -1.94
N ILE A 79 -3.97 -17.34 -1.05
CA ILE A 79 -4.21 -18.13 0.16
C ILE A 79 -4.52 -19.59 -0.22
N VAL A 80 -5.44 -19.80 -1.16
CA VAL A 80 -5.80 -21.14 -1.65
C VAL A 80 -4.59 -21.86 -2.24
N ARG A 81 -3.77 -21.17 -3.04
CA ARG A 81 -2.54 -21.74 -3.62
C ARG A 81 -1.53 -22.12 -2.54
N VAL A 82 -1.30 -21.28 -1.54
CA VAL A 82 -0.37 -21.57 -0.43
C VAL A 82 -0.82 -22.80 0.35
N VAL A 83 -2.11 -22.90 0.68
CA VAL A 83 -2.66 -24.06 1.41
C VAL A 83 -2.53 -25.34 0.57
N ARG A 84 -2.86 -25.29 -0.73
CA ARG A 84 -2.71 -26.44 -1.63
C ARG A 84 -1.26 -26.85 -1.83
N GLN A 85 -0.35 -25.89 -1.97
CA GLN A 85 1.06 -26.15 -2.23
C GLN A 85 1.78 -26.68 -1.00
N LYS A 86 1.42 -26.19 0.21
CA LYS A 86 1.86 -26.75 1.50
C LYS A 86 1.49 -28.24 1.62
N ARG A 87 0.35 -28.65 1.06
CA ARG A 87 -0.10 -30.06 1.07
C ARG A 87 0.62 -30.92 0.02
N ARG A 88 1.06 -30.36 -1.12
CA ARG A 88 1.68 -31.13 -2.21
C ARG A 88 3.20 -31.26 -2.14
N PHE A 89 3.93 -30.23 -1.70
CA PHE A 89 5.39 -30.19 -1.83
C PHE A 89 6.08 -30.15 -0.46
N GLN A 90 6.78 -31.24 -0.11
CA GLN A 90 7.73 -31.35 1.00
C GLN A 90 9.15 -30.84 0.65
N GLN A 91 9.34 -30.16 -0.49
CA GLN A 91 10.67 -29.68 -0.90
C GLN A 91 10.99 -28.31 -0.26
N SER A 92 12.00 -28.28 0.61
CA SER A 92 12.26 -27.19 1.57
C SER A 92 12.95 -25.94 0.97
N LEU A 93 13.77 -26.09 -0.08
CA LEU A 93 14.66 -25.02 -0.55
C LEU A 93 13.96 -23.99 -1.46
N THR A 94 13.25 -24.41 -2.52
CA THR A 94 12.47 -23.50 -3.39
C THR A 94 11.24 -22.92 -2.67
N TRP A 95 10.74 -23.61 -1.65
CA TRP A 95 9.64 -23.17 -0.81
C TRP A 95 9.94 -21.88 -0.04
N ARG A 96 11.18 -21.70 0.45
CA ARG A 96 11.53 -20.53 1.25
C ARG A 96 11.46 -19.23 0.46
N GLN A 97 11.88 -19.24 -0.81
CA GLN A 97 11.84 -18.07 -1.68
C GLN A 97 10.41 -17.75 -2.14
N GLN A 98 9.64 -18.77 -2.55
CA GLN A 98 8.24 -18.62 -2.92
C GLN A 98 7.39 -18.12 -1.75
N ARG A 99 7.58 -18.68 -0.55
CA ARG A 99 6.88 -18.23 0.66
C ARG A 99 7.17 -16.77 0.98
N ARG A 100 8.40 -16.29 0.77
CA ARG A 100 8.75 -14.89 1.07
C ARG A 100 8.02 -13.90 0.16
N MET A 101 7.99 -14.16 -1.15
CA MET A 101 7.24 -13.32 -2.08
C MET A 101 5.75 -13.33 -1.77
N THR A 102 5.18 -14.50 -1.45
CA THR A 102 3.77 -14.58 -1.10
C THR A 102 3.44 -13.86 0.20
N VAL A 103 4.28 -13.98 1.23
CA VAL A 103 4.08 -13.25 2.49
C VAL A 103 4.16 -11.74 2.25
N GLN A 104 5.09 -11.27 1.43
CA GLN A 104 5.18 -9.85 1.06
C GLN A 104 3.91 -9.35 0.37
N LEU A 105 3.41 -10.09 -0.63
CA LEU A 105 2.15 -9.76 -1.33
C LEU A 105 0.96 -9.76 -0.38
N LEU A 106 0.87 -10.74 0.52
CA LEU A 106 -0.17 -10.83 1.53
C LEU A 106 -0.11 -9.66 2.53
N THR A 107 1.10 -9.26 2.97
CA THR A 107 1.27 -8.13 3.88
C THR A 107 0.84 -6.82 3.23
N ILE A 108 1.28 -6.55 2.00
CA ILE A 108 0.87 -5.34 1.26
C ILE A 108 -0.66 -5.35 1.11
N SER A 109 -1.23 -6.48 0.71
CA SER A 109 -2.66 -6.58 0.51
C SER A 109 -3.48 -6.45 1.78
N SER A 110 -3.01 -7.02 2.90
CA SER A 110 -3.68 -6.85 4.19
C SER A 110 -3.67 -5.40 4.64
N LEU A 111 -2.59 -4.66 4.39
CA LEU A 111 -2.52 -3.22 4.68
C LEU A 111 -3.56 -2.45 3.86
N TYR A 112 -3.66 -2.74 2.57
CA TYR A 112 -4.69 -2.15 1.71
C TYR A 112 -6.11 -2.47 2.19
N ILE A 113 -6.39 -3.74 2.53
CA ILE A 113 -7.73 -4.13 3.02
C ILE A 113 -8.04 -3.38 4.32
N VAL A 114 -7.12 -3.35 5.29
CA VAL A 114 -7.34 -2.66 6.58
C VAL A 114 -7.59 -1.17 6.37
N ALA A 115 -6.83 -0.52 5.48
CA ALA A 115 -7.00 0.91 5.20
C ALA A 115 -8.32 1.23 4.48
N TRP A 116 -8.75 0.37 3.55
CA TRP A 116 -9.94 0.63 2.74
C TRP A 116 -11.25 0.13 3.36
N THR A 117 -11.19 -0.83 4.30
CA THR A 117 -12.38 -1.42 4.93
C THR A 117 -13.30 -0.36 5.57
N PRO A 118 -12.81 0.62 6.35
CA PRO A 118 -13.67 1.66 6.91
C PRO A 118 -14.43 2.47 5.83
N CYS A 119 -13.72 2.88 4.77
CA CYS A 119 -14.32 3.57 3.62
C CYS A 119 -15.40 2.74 2.93
N LEU A 120 -15.14 1.45 2.69
CA LEU A 120 -16.12 0.57 2.04
C LEU A 120 -17.37 0.37 2.89
N ILE A 121 -17.22 0.19 4.21
CA ILE A 121 -18.35 0.00 5.11
C ILE A 121 -19.26 1.24 5.07
N VAL A 122 -18.67 2.44 5.17
CA VAL A 122 -19.45 3.69 5.11
C VAL A 122 -20.12 3.86 3.75
N ALA A 123 -19.39 3.63 2.65
CA ALA A 123 -19.96 3.73 1.30
C ALA A 123 -21.14 2.78 1.09
N LEU A 124 -21.05 1.53 1.58
CA LEU A 124 -22.16 0.57 1.51
C LEU A 124 -23.39 1.07 2.29
N VAL A 125 -23.20 1.60 3.51
CA VAL A 125 -24.30 2.15 4.32
C VAL A 125 -24.94 3.36 3.63
N GLN A 126 -24.13 4.22 3.00
CA GLN A 126 -24.62 5.37 2.23
C GLN A 126 -25.48 4.95 1.04
N ILE A 127 -25.09 3.89 0.33
CA ILE A 127 -25.85 3.33 -0.80
C ILE A 127 -27.15 2.66 -0.32
N LEU A 128 -27.13 2.00 0.84
CA LEU A 128 -28.29 1.24 1.36
C LEU A 128 -29.43 2.11 1.92
N GLY A 129 -29.21 3.41 2.12
CA GLY A 129 -30.31 4.32 2.49
C GLY A 129 -29.93 5.51 3.37
N TYR A 130 -28.68 5.62 3.82
CA TYR A 130 -28.23 6.72 4.68
C TYR A 130 -27.12 7.55 4.03
N PRO A 131 -27.43 8.35 2.99
CA PRO A 131 -26.41 8.99 2.14
C PRO A 131 -25.49 9.96 2.87
N THR A 132 -25.89 10.48 4.03
CA THR A 132 -25.09 11.40 4.87
C THR A 132 -24.37 10.70 6.02
N PHE A 133 -24.54 9.38 6.18
CA PHE A 133 -23.94 8.64 7.29
C PHE A 133 -22.41 8.73 7.22
N LEU A 134 -21.81 9.29 8.27
CA LEU A 134 -20.36 9.44 8.42
C LEU A 134 -19.63 10.09 7.23
N ALA A 135 -20.32 10.85 6.39
CA ALA A 135 -19.72 11.45 5.20
C ALA A 135 -18.51 12.35 5.55
N GLN A 136 -18.64 13.18 6.59
CA GLN A 136 -17.55 14.04 7.08
C GLN A 136 -16.38 13.23 7.66
N ILE A 137 -16.66 12.20 8.48
CA ILE A 137 -15.59 11.37 9.05
C ILE A 137 -14.87 10.57 7.96
N GLN A 138 -15.61 10.12 6.96
CA GLN A 138 -15.04 9.42 5.82
C GLN A 138 -14.09 10.32 5.01
N THR A 139 -14.48 11.56 4.73
CA THR A 139 -13.64 12.52 4.01
C THR A 139 -12.42 12.93 4.82
N ASP A 140 -12.59 13.19 6.11
CA ASP A 140 -11.54 13.82 6.93
C ASP A 140 -10.56 12.81 7.54
N PHE A 141 -10.94 11.55 7.68
CA PHE A 141 -10.11 10.53 8.35
C PHE A 141 -9.91 9.25 7.53
N PHE A 142 -10.99 8.67 6.99
CA PHE A 142 -10.87 7.35 6.36
C PHE A 142 -10.15 7.40 5.01
N LEU A 143 -10.34 8.47 4.24
CA LEU A 143 -9.55 8.66 3.03
C LEU A 143 -8.07 8.94 3.35
N ASP A 144 -7.78 9.65 4.44
CA ASP A 144 -6.41 9.89 4.87
C ASP A 144 -5.67 8.62 5.31
N LEU A 145 -6.42 7.60 5.75
CA LEU A 145 -5.88 6.28 6.08
C LEU A 145 -5.20 5.60 4.89
N ILE A 146 -5.51 5.98 3.65
CA ILE A 146 -4.83 5.47 2.45
C ILE A 146 -3.38 5.94 2.42
N TYR A 147 -3.08 7.16 2.87
CA TYR A 147 -1.70 7.65 2.92
C TYR A 147 -0.84 6.86 3.91
N VAL A 148 -1.45 6.29 4.94
CA VAL A 148 -0.77 5.38 5.86
C VAL A 148 -0.22 4.16 5.10
N VAL A 149 -0.96 3.62 4.12
CA VAL A 149 -0.46 2.52 3.27
C VAL A 149 0.78 2.94 2.50
N CYS A 150 0.76 4.13 1.89
CA CYS A 150 1.92 4.68 1.16
C CYS A 150 3.13 4.87 2.09
N LEU A 151 2.89 5.29 3.34
CA LEU A 151 3.94 5.47 4.34
C LEU A 151 4.54 4.13 4.79
N PHE A 152 3.73 3.07 4.94
CA PHE A 152 4.19 1.74 5.36
C PHE A 152 4.79 0.88 4.23
N LEU A 153 4.46 1.15 2.97
CA LEU A 153 4.95 0.42 1.80
C LEU A 153 6.50 0.30 1.75
N PRO A 154 7.26 1.39 1.89
CA PRO A 154 8.73 1.33 1.94
C PRO A 154 9.24 0.43 3.07
N TRP A 155 8.65 0.51 4.26
CA TRP A 155 9.04 -0.31 5.42
C TRP A 155 8.78 -1.79 5.19
N VAL A 156 7.66 -2.12 4.55
CA VAL A 156 7.36 -3.49 4.11
C VAL A 156 8.43 -3.94 3.13
N TYR A 157 8.71 -3.20 2.05
CA TYR A 157 9.74 -3.58 1.08
C TYR A 157 11.13 -3.77 1.70
N LEU A 158 11.55 -2.86 2.58
CA LEU A 158 12.82 -2.93 3.30
C LEU A 158 12.90 -4.19 4.17
N SER A 159 11.81 -4.57 4.85
CA SER A 159 11.73 -5.79 5.65
C SER A 159 11.91 -7.07 4.82
N PHE A 160 11.53 -7.04 3.54
CA PHE A 160 11.64 -8.18 2.63
C PHE A 160 12.92 -8.21 1.79
N LEU A 161 13.83 -7.24 1.93
CA LEU A 161 15.15 -7.27 1.29
C LEU A 161 16.15 -8.12 2.11
N PRO A 162 16.56 -9.32 1.64
CA PRO A 162 17.49 -10.18 2.39
C PRO A 162 18.82 -9.49 2.69
N GLN A 163 19.34 -8.74 1.71
CA GLN A 163 20.62 -8.06 1.81
C GLN A 163 20.58 -6.99 2.90
N LEU A 164 19.52 -6.18 2.94
CA LEU A 164 19.32 -5.18 3.97
C LEU A 164 19.17 -5.81 5.36
N THR A 165 18.38 -6.87 5.49
CA THR A 165 18.24 -7.56 6.79
C THR A 165 19.53 -8.21 7.27
N LYS A 166 20.41 -8.65 6.36
CA LYS A 166 21.76 -9.14 6.73
C LYS A 166 22.65 -7.99 7.16
N TRP A 167 22.67 -6.92 6.38
CA TRP A 167 23.46 -5.72 6.68
C TRP A 167 23.09 -5.08 8.02
N ILE A 168 21.79 -4.95 8.32
CA ILE A 168 21.31 -4.45 9.63
C ILE A 168 21.76 -5.37 10.77
N LYS A 169 21.64 -6.70 10.58
CA LYS A 169 22.10 -7.66 11.61
C LYS A 169 23.61 -7.60 11.82
N GLU A 170 24.38 -7.43 10.76
CA GLU A 170 25.84 -7.25 10.83
C GLU A 170 26.18 -5.95 11.55
N LEU A 171 25.44 -4.85 11.31
CA LEU A 171 25.64 -3.57 11.99
C LEU A 171 25.37 -3.67 13.51
N PHE A 172 24.26 -4.33 13.88
CA PHE A 172 23.93 -4.58 15.29
C PHE A 172 24.91 -5.54 15.97
N HIS A 173 25.38 -6.58 15.28
CA HIS A 173 26.43 -7.46 15.82
C HIS A 173 27.78 -6.76 15.93
N TYR A 174 28.11 -5.86 15.01
CA TYR A 174 29.32 -5.04 15.06
C TYR A 174 29.32 -4.11 16.27
N GLU A 175 28.18 -3.48 16.58
CA GLU A 175 28.05 -2.67 17.81
C GLU A 175 28.22 -3.51 19.09
N GLN A 176 27.70 -4.73 19.12
CA GLN A 176 27.87 -5.63 20.27
C GLN A 176 29.32 -6.11 20.42
N GLY A 177 30.00 -6.41 19.31
CA GLY A 177 31.43 -6.78 19.33
C GLY A 177 32.35 -5.62 19.73
N CYS A 178 32.07 -4.40 19.26
CA CYS A 178 32.86 -3.23 19.58
C CYS A 178 32.70 -2.78 21.04
N LYS A 179 31.49 -2.91 21.62
CA LYS A 179 31.26 -2.69 23.06
C LYS A 179 32.00 -3.72 23.93
N LEU A 180 32.07 -4.99 23.50
CA LEU A 180 32.82 -6.01 24.25
C LEU A 180 34.33 -5.71 24.26
N VAL A 181 34.92 -5.35 23.11
CA VAL A 181 36.35 -5.02 23.00
C VAL A 181 36.72 -3.77 23.82
N SER A 182 35.83 -2.78 23.88
CA SER A 182 36.07 -1.58 24.67
C SER A 182 36.02 -1.84 26.18
N ILE A 183 35.12 -2.72 26.64
CA ILE A 183 35.05 -3.12 28.06
C ILE A 183 36.27 -3.97 28.45
N THR A 184 36.72 -4.90 27.59
CA THR A 184 37.91 -5.72 27.89
C THR A 184 39.19 -4.90 28.00
N ARG A 185 39.33 -3.82 27.21
CA ARG A 185 40.48 -2.90 27.33
C ARG A 185 40.46 -2.07 28.60
N ILE A 186 39.29 -1.66 29.09
CA ILE A 186 39.16 -0.93 30.35
C ILE A 186 39.52 -1.83 31.54
N ILE A 187 39.04 -3.08 31.56
CA ILE A 187 39.37 -4.05 32.61
C ILE A 187 40.87 -4.41 32.61
N GLN A 188 41.50 -4.55 31.43
CA GLN A 188 42.95 -4.78 31.35
C GLN A 188 43.80 -3.59 31.78
N PHE A 189 43.28 -2.36 31.67
CA PHE A 189 43.97 -1.16 32.12
C PHE A 189 43.85 -0.98 33.64
N GLU A 190 42.71 -1.33 34.22
CA GLU A 190 42.47 -1.26 35.67
C GLU A 190 43.24 -2.36 36.45
N ALA A 191 43.48 -3.53 35.83
CA ALA A 191 44.28 -4.60 36.43
C ALA A 191 45.81 -4.38 36.40
N ARG A 192 46.30 -3.25 35.86
CA ARG A 192 47.73 -2.89 35.82
C ARG A 192 48.09 -1.70 36.73
N LEU A 193 47.12 -1.13 37.44
CA LEU A 193 47.30 -0.15 38.50
C LEU A 193 47.25 -0.86 39.87
#